data_AF-A0A5C3PI33-F1
#
_entry.id   AF-A0A5C3PI33-F1
#
_cell.length_a   1.000
_cell.length_b   1.000
_cell.length_c   1.000
_cell.angle_alpha   90.00
_cell.angle_beta   90.00
_cell.angle_gamma   90.00
#
_symmetry.space_group_name_H-M   'P 1'
#
loop_
_entity.id
_entity.type
_entity.pdbx_description
1 polymer ?
#
loop_
_entity_poly.entity_id
_entity_poly.type
_entity_poly.pdbx_seq_one_letter_code
_entity_poly.pdbx_strand_id
1 'polypeptide(L)' 'MVDADGEHITGIIDWGNAGFYPSYWEYSRMHDANFCTLGWEKILGMVFPEPRRQTEIGTVRTILLTIEDHL' A
#
# COMPACT_ATOMS: atom_id res chain seq x y z
N MET A 1 2.42 11.79 -9.91
CA MET A 1 2.69 12.52 -11.16
C MET A 1 4.17 12.84 -11.21
N VAL A 2 4.74 12.86 -12.40
CA VAL A 2 6.10 13.35 -12.63
C VAL A 2 6.05 14.56 -13.56
N ASP A 3 7.10 15.37 -13.58
CA ASP A 3 7.27 16.44 -14.57
C ASP A 3 7.46 15.87 -15.99
N ALA A 4 7.54 16.76 -16.98
CA ALA A 4 7.65 16.35 -18.39
C ALA A 4 8.92 15.53 -18.68
N ASP A 5 9.98 15.76 -17.91
CA ASP A 5 11.26 15.07 -18.02
C ASP A 5 11.29 13.76 -17.22
N GLY A 6 10.31 13.54 -16.33
CA GLY A 6 10.18 12.33 -15.52
C GLY A 6 11.12 12.27 -14.30
N GLU A 7 11.74 13.39 -13.94
CA GLU A 7 12.79 13.47 -12.92
C GLU A 7 12.24 13.85 -11.54
N HIS A 8 11.15 14.62 -11.49
CA HIS A 8 10.60 15.12 -10.23
C HIS A 8 9.18 14.65 -10.01
N ILE A 9 8.90 14.19 -8.78
CA ILE A 9 7.52 13.94 -8.34
C ILE A 9 6.81 15.28 -8.20
N THR A 10 5.79 15.51 -9.01
CA THR A 10 5.04 16.77 -9.07
C THR A 10 3.72 16.75 -8.28
N GLY A 11 3.30 15.57 -7.81
CA GLY A 11 2.11 15.45 -6.97
C GLY A 11 1.62 14.03 -6.79
N ILE A 12 0.79 13.85 -5.76
CA ILE A 12 0.02 12.62 -5.49
C ILE A 12 -1.40 12.86 -6.00
N ILE A 13 -1.87 11.99 -6.89
CA ILE A 13 -3.26 12.05 -7.40
C ILE A 13 -4.18 11.38 -6.38
N ASP A 14 -5.45 11.77 -6.37
CA ASP A 14 -6.52 11.14 -5.58
C ASP A 14 -6.37 11.28 -4.05
N TRP A 15 -5.65 12.33 -3.62
CA TRP A 15 -5.54 12.68 -2.20
C TRP A 15 -6.89 13.10 -1.59
N GLY A 16 -7.80 13.63 -2.39
CA GLY A 16 -9.12 14.08 -1.92
C GLY A 16 -10.01 12.96 -1.37
N ASN A 17 -9.75 11.71 -1.79
CA ASN A 17 -10.44 10.52 -1.32
C ASN A 17 -9.62 9.75 -0.27
N ALA A 18 -8.43 10.25 0.11
CA ALA A 18 -7.64 9.65 1.17
C ALA A 18 -8.33 9.85 2.53
N GLY A 19 -8.62 8.75 3.22
CA GLY A 19 -9.14 8.76 4.58
C GLY A 19 -8.02 8.81 5.62
N PHE A 20 -8.37 9.25 6.84
CA PHE A 20 -7.47 9.09 8.00
C PHE A 20 -7.57 7.67 8.53
N TYR A 21 -6.64 6.82 8.11
CA TYR A 21 -6.54 5.44 8.59
C TYR A 21 -5.44 5.28 9.64
N PRO A 22 -5.51 4.25 10.50
CA PRO A 22 -4.42 3.91 11.40
C PRO A 22 -3.09 3.71 10.65
N SER A 23 -1.96 4.00 11.29
CA SER A 23 -0.63 3.94 10.66
C SER A 23 -0.25 2.57 10.09
N TYR A 24 -0.84 1.48 10.59
CA TYR A 24 -0.62 0.13 10.05
C TYR A 24 -1.37 -0.10 8.73
N TRP A 25 -2.39 0.71 8.42
CA TRP A 25 -3.27 0.51 7.27
C TRP A 25 -2.52 0.65 5.95
N GLU A 26 -1.82 1.76 5.73
CA GLU A 26 -1.07 2.01 4.50
C GLU A 26 0.02 0.96 4.30
N TYR A 27 0.71 0.59 5.38
CA TYR A 27 1.69 -0.50 5.38
C TYR A 27 1.07 -1.82 4.95
N SER A 28 -0.06 -2.20 5.52
CA SER A 28 -0.74 -3.43 5.13
C SER A 28 -1.27 -3.38 3.70
N ARG A 29 -1.82 -2.25 3.25
CA ARG A 29 -2.39 -2.08 1.90
C ARG A 29 -1.34 -2.12 0.80
N MET A 30 -0.15 -1.56 1.01
CA MET A 30 0.93 -1.65 0.02
C MET A 30 1.44 -3.09 -0.19
N HIS A 31 1.16 -3.99 0.75
CA HIS A 31 1.51 -5.41 0.72
C HIS A 31 0.34 -6.32 0.26
N ASP A 32 -0.77 -5.76 -0.21
CA ASP A 32 -1.91 -6.52 -0.72
C ASP A 32 -1.48 -7.38 -1.92
N ALA A 33 -1.66 -8.70 -1.79
CA ALA A 33 -1.26 -9.67 -2.80
C ALA A 33 -1.99 -9.49 -4.15
N ASN A 34 -3.18 -8.89 -4.16
CA ASN A 34 -3.94 -8.63 -5.39
C ASN A 34 -3.31 -7.50 -6.23
N PHE A 35 -2.52 -6.61 -5.60
CA PHE A 35 -1.93 -5.43 -6.23
C PHE A 35 -0.39 -5.41 -6.18
N CYS A 36 0.23 -6.46 -5.61
CA CYS A 36 1.67 -6.54 -5.46
C CYS A 36 2.34 -7.18 -6.68
N THR A 37 3.25 -6.44 -7.33
CA THR A 37 4.10 -6.97 -8.42
C THR A 37 5.51 -7.28 -7.91
N LEU A 38 6.28 -8.10 -8.63
CA LEU A 38 7.69 -8.39 -8.26
C LEU A 38 8.55 -7.12 -8.18
N GLY A 39 8.34 -6.17 -9.09
CA GLY A 39 9.02 -4.89 -9.07
C GLY A 39 8.66 -4.05 -7.84
N TRP A 40 7.38 -4.07 -7.46
CA TRP A 40 6.90 -3.40 -6.25
C TRP A 40 7.46 -4.03 -4.98
N GLU A 41 7.47 -5.36 -4.86
CA GLU A 41 8.06 -6.07 -3.73
C GLU A 41 9.55 -5.72 -3.54
N LYS A 42 10.30 -5.60 -4.64
CA LYS A 42 11.69 -5.13 -4.61
C LYS A 42 11.81 -3.72 -4.04
N ILE A 43 10.94 -2.79 -4.46
CA ILE A 43 10.93 -1.42 -3.94
C ILE A 43 10.62 -1.42 -2.44
N LEU A 44 9.62 -2.18 -2.00
CA LEU A 44 9.27 -2.28 -0.59
C LEU A 44 10.43 -2.84 0.24
N GLY A 45 11.17 -3.83 -0.25
CA GLY A 45 12.36 -4.35 0.41
C GLY A 45 13.51 -3.35 0.52
N MET A 46 13.59 -2.35 -0.38
CA MET A 46 14.58 -1.27 -0.28
C MET A 46 14.15 -0.19 0.72
N VAL A 47 12.86 0.13 0.77
CA VAL A 47 12.32 1.21 1.63
C VAL A 47 12.10 0.74 3.07
N PHE A 48 11.69 -0.52 3.26
CA PHE A 48 11.40 -1.13 4.55
C PHE A 48 12.30 -2.36 4.75
N PRO A 49 13.57 -2.16 5.13
CA PRO A 49 14.53 -3.25 5.32
C PRO A 49 14.24 -4.12 6.55
N GLU A 50 13.39 -3.63 7.45
CA GLU A 50 12.96 -4.34 8.65
C GLU A 50 12.12 -5.59 8.32
N PRO A 51 12.02 -6.56 9.24
CA PRO A 51 11.15 -7.72 9.06
C PRO A 51 9.71 -7.31 8.74
N ARG A 52 9.15 -7.95 7.70
CA ARG A 52 7.79 -7.71 7.24
C ARG A 52 6.78 -7.99 8.36
N ARG A 53 5.85 -7.06 8.58
CA ARG A 53 4.79 -7.17 9.62
C ARG A 53 3.66 -8.12 9.18
N GLN A 54 3.98 -9.39 9.03
CA GLN A 54 3.11 -10.39 8.40
C GLN A 54 1.75 -10.52 9.10
N THR A 55 1.70 -10.41 10.43
CA THR A 55 0.46 -10.46 11.21
C THR A 55 -0.45 -9.29 10.88
N GLU A 56 0.05 -8.05 10.90
CA GLU A 56 -0.74 -6.84 10.58
C GLU A 56 -1.28 -6.88 9.15
N ILE A 57 -0.44 -7.30 8.20
CA ILE A 57 -0.81 -7.45 6.79
C ILE A 57 -1.94 -8.49 6.65
N GLY A 58 -1.77 -9.65 7.29
CA GLY A 58 -2.77 -10.72 7.27
C GLY A 58 -4.11 -10.29 7.86
N THR A 59 -4.10 -9.64 9.03
CA THR A 59 -5.31 -9.18 9.70
C THR A 59 -6.08 -8.16 8.86
N VAL A 60 -5.41 -7.16 8.29
CA VAL A 60 -6.08 -6.16 7.42
C VAL A 60 -6.67 -6.83 6.18
N ARG A 61 -5.94 -7.77 5.56
CA ARG A 61 -6.46 -8.53 4.42
C ARG A 61 -7.73 -9.30 4.77
N THR A 62 -7.74 -9.98 5.92
CA THR A 62 -8.94 -10.71 6.38
C THR A 62 -10.12 -9.77 6.58
N ILE A 63 -9.92 -8.64 7.27
CA ILE A 63 -10.99 -7.64 7.51
C ILE A 63 -11.59 -7.16 6.19
N LEU A 64 -10.76 -6.83 5.21
CA LEU A 64 -11.22 -6.34 3.90
C LEU A 64 -12.04 -7.39 3.16
N LEU A 65 -11.54 -8.62 3.05
CA LEU A 65 -12.26 -9.71 2.38
C LEU A 65 -13.60 -10.00 3.07
N THR A 66 -13.63 -10.01 4.41
CA THR A 66 -14.87 -10.22 5.16
C THR A 66 -15.89 -9.10 4.96
N ILE A 67 -15.46 -7.84 4.83
CA ILE A 67 -16.37 -6.71 4.58
C ILE A 67 -16.90 -6.77 3.14
N GLU A 68 -16.06 -7.09 2.17
CA GLU A 68 -16.44 -7.22 0.75
C GLU A 68 -17.45 -8.36 0.52
N ASP A 69 -17.34 -9.47 1.26
CA ASP A 69 -18.31 -10.58 1.21
C ASP A 69 -19.69 -10.23 1.82
N HIS A 70 -19.83 -9.09 2.49
CA HIS A 70 -21.03 -8.66 3.21
C HIS A 70 -21.64 -7.34 2.68
N LEU A 71 -21.16 -6.84 1.54
CA LEU A 71 -21.70 -5.69 0.79
C LEU A 71 -22.31 -6.15 -0.55
#